data_AF-A0A059F969-F1
#
_entry.id   AF-A0A059F969-F1
#
_cell.length_a   1.000
_cell.length_b   1.000
_cell.length_c   1.000
_cell.angle_alpha   90.00
_cell.angle_beta   90.00
_cell.angle_gamma   90.00
#
_symmetry.space_group_name_H-M   'P 1'
#
loop_
_entity.id
_entity.type
_entity.pdbx_description
1 polymer ?
#
loop_
_entity_poly.entity_id
_entity_poly.type
_entity_poly.pdbx_seq_one_letter_code
_entity_poly.pdbx_strand_id
1 'polypeptide(L)'
;MANPFRAAYAQSFPWLFSAAYAIVFTLFFGVMVLLTRNTFGDVIESIGALDRSGIDRDAPGSITATLSGIFKPLVPFLVLSIVGSWALWAMFEAASQRRYIRDEGFTLRFGGDELRMMVVALLWSLMYLVFISPILFVMLGGIASLLSASVSNSPEDVIARQAFSMIGSLFGLMLLVFPVYVFFATRLAPCFAMTIKDRRIVFFDAWNVSRGRFWPILGAYLILAVSGGIIVSVIDQVLQMALMTTSMPSLETVESADDLTAVLTSTAFVIPLSIYALLRLFLSGLLQHFTGGPAAFAARHDPRGGVDDAAQMAVFD
;
A
#
# COMPACT_ATOMS: atom_id res chain seq x y z
N MET A 1 37.37 -6.37 5.56
CA MET A 1 35.93 -6.10 5.73
C MET A 1 35.68 -4.61 5.50
N ALA A 2 35.25 -4.24 4.29
CA ALA A 2 34.88 -2.86 3.99
C ALA A 2 33.53 -2.57 4.64
N ASN A 3 33.46 -1.52 5.45
CA ASN A 3 32.26 -1.13 6.18
C ASN A 3 31.16 -0.74 5.16
N PRO A 4 29.96 -1.36 5.15
CA PRO A 4 28.89 -1.05 4.18
C PRO A 4 28.34 0.38 4.29
N PHE A 5 28.86 1.18 5.23
CA PHE A 5 28.52 2.58 5.47
C PHE A 5 29.52 3.59 4.87
N ARG A 6 30.43 3.16 3.98
CA ARG A 6 31.50 4.04 3.44
C ARG A 6 31.09 5.05 2.37
N ALA A 7 29.90 4.94 1.79
CA ALA A 7 29.49 5.89 0.74
C ALA A 7 29.17 7.27 1.34
N ALA A 8 29.61 8.34 0.66
CA ALA A 8 29.18 9.70 0.97
C ALA A 8 27.64 9.75 1.11
N TYR A 9 27.14 10.50 2.11
CA TYR A 9 25.71 10.69 2.38
C TYR A 9 24.94 9.49 2.97
N ALA A 10 25.61 8.48 3.53
CA ALA A 10 24.93 7.33 4.17
C ALA A 10 23.96 7.70 5.29
N GLN A 11 24.28 8.74 6.07
CA GLN A 11 23.42 9.19 7.18
C GLN A 11 22.28 10.10 6.73
N SER A 12 22.43 10.85 5.63
CA SER A 12 21.41 11.78 5.15
C SER A 12 20.43 11.15 4.16
N PHE A 13 20.79 10.03 3.53
CA PHE A 13 19.97 9.36 2.52
C PHE A 13 18.55 9.01 3.03
N PRO A 14 18.36 8.34 4.19
CA PRO A 14 17.02 7.94 4.63
C PRO A 14 16.10 9.13 4.86
N TRP A 15 16.65 10.23 5.38
CA TRP A 15 15.91 11.47 5.63
C TRP A 15 15.51 12.17 4.33
N LEU A 16 16.44 12.30 3.38
CA LEU A 16 16.16 12.92 2.09
C LEU A 16 15.17 12.08 1.27
N PHE A 17 15.35 10.76 1.26
CA PHE A 17 14.44 9.81 0.63
C PHE A 17 13.01 9.97 1.18
N SER A 18 12.86 9.99 2.49
CA SER A 18 11.57 10.04 3.15
C SER A 18 10.89 11.40 3.03
N ALA A 19 11.66 12.50 3.05
CA ALA A 19 11.15 13.83 2.75
C ALA A 19 10.66 13.93 1.31
N ALA A 20 11.43 13.43 0.35
CA ALA A 20 11.01 13.40 -1.06
C ALA A 20 9.78 12.51 -1.25
N TYR A 21 9.71 11.36 -0.59
CA TYR A 21 8.54 10.48 -0.59
C TYR A 21 7.30 11.22 -0.09
N ALA A 22 7.40 11.87 1.07
CA ALA A 22 6.31 12.65 1.64
C ALA A 22 5.83 13.76 0.71
N ILE A 23 6.75 14.56 0.17
CA ILE A 23 6.41 15.69 -0.69
C ILE A 23 5.76 15.21 -1.99
N VAL A 24 6.37 14.25 -2.69
CA VAL A 24 5.88 13.77 -3.99
C VAL A 24 4.50 13.11 -3.85
N PHE A 25 4.31 12.24 -2.85
CA PHE A 25 2.99 11.63 -2.62
C PHE A 25 1.96 12.64 -2.14
N THR A 26 2.33 13.62 -1.32
CA THR A 26 1.41 14.70 -0.89
C THR A 26 0.96 15.53 -2.09
N LEU A 27 1.89 15.92 -2.97
CA LEU A 27 1.56 16.64 -4.20
C LEU A 27 0.68 15.78 -5.12
N PHE A 28 1.00 14.51 -5.28
CA PHE A 28 0.20 13.58 -6.09
C PHE A 28 -1.23 13.45 -5.56
N PHE A 29 -1.42 13.15 -4.27
CA PHE A 29 -2.74 13.04 -3.66
C PHE A 29 -3.47 14.39 -3.64
N GLY A 30 -2.77 15.49 -3.40
CA GLY A 30 -3.34 16.84 -3.48
C GLY A 30 -3.89 17.15 -4.87
N VAL A 31 -3.15 16.81 -5.93
CA VAL A 31 -3.63 16.93 -7.32
C VAL A 31 -4.83 16.02 -7.55
N MET A 32 -4.82 14.77 -7.06
CA MET A 32 -5.96 13.87 -7.19
C MET A 32 -7.22 14.41 -6.50
N VAL A 33 -7.09 14.98 -5.31
CA VAL A 33 -8.20 15.63 -4.59
C VAL A 33 -8.74 16.80 -5.41
N LEU A 34 -7.88 17.67 -5.93
CA LEU A 34 -8.30 18.80 -6.77
C LEU A 34 -9.01 18.37 -8.06
N LEU A 35 -8.53 17.30 -8.70
CA LEU A 35 -9.15 16.75 -9.91
C LEU A 35 -10.51 16.12 -9.63
N THR A 36 -10.67 15.48 -8.47
CA THR A 36 -11.89 14.72 -8.12
C THR A 36 -12.93 15.58 -7.38
N ARG A 37 -12.60 16.83 -7.01
CA ARG A 37 -13.43 17.68 -6.13
C ARG A 37 -14.88 17.85 -6.62
N ASN A 38 -15.08 18.07 -7.92
CA ASN A 38 -16.41 18.27 -8.48
C ASN A 38 -17.21 16.96 -8.46
N THR A 39 -16.55 15.86 -8.84
CA THR A 39 -17.15 14.52 -8.85
C THR A 39 -17.56 14.06 -7.46
N PHE A 40 -16.81 14.44 -6.41
CA PHE A 40 -17.24 14.20 -5.03
C PHE A 40 -18.53 14.97 -4.66
N GLY A 41 -18.68 16.21 -5.13
CA GLY A 41 -19.92 16.97 -4.97
C GLY A 41 -21.12 16.26 -5.61
N ASP A 42 -20.96 15.82 -6.87
CA ASP A 42 -22.00 15.09 -7.61
C ASP A 42 -22.40 13.79 -6.88
N VAL A 43 -21.44 13.07 -6.31
CA VAL A 43 -21.68 11.84 -5.55
C VAL A 43 -22.49 12.14 -4.28
N ILE A 44 -22.13 13.17 -3.53
CA ILE A 44 -22.86 13.55 -2.30
C ILE A 44 -24.31 13.93 -2.64
N GLU A 45 -24.53 14.72 -3.69
CA GLU A 45 -25.86 15.11 -4.13
C GLU A 45 -26.69 13.88 -4.55
N SER A 46 -26.09 12.97 -5.31
CA SER A 46 -26.77 11.74 -5.73
C SER A 46 -27.16 10.84 -4.55
N ILE A 47 -26.36 10.80 -3.48
CA ILE A 47 -26.70 10.10 -2.24
C ILE A 47 -27.85 10.78 -1.51
N GLY A 48 -27.85 12.13 -1.42
CA GLY A 48 -28.97 12.88 -0.86
C GLY A 48 -30.28 12.68 -1.63
N ALA A 49 -30.20 12.50 -2.96
CA ALA A 49 -31.34 12.17 -3.79
C ALA A 49 -31.86 10.75 -3.54
N LEU A 50 -30.99 9.78 -3.23
CA LEU A 50 -31.40 8.41 -2.89
C LEU A 50 -32.33 8.38 -1.68
N ASP A 51 -31.97 9.11 -0.64
CA ASP A 51 -32.72 9.14 0.62
C ASP A 51 -34.15 9.66 0.43
N ARG A 52 -34.34 10.56 -0.54
CA ARG A 52 -35.65 11.11 -0.93
C ARG A 52 -36.42 10.23 -1.92
N SER A 53 -35.72 9.38 -2.67
CA SER A 53 -36.30 8.66 -3.82
C SER A 53 -37.10 7.41 -3.47
N GLY A 54 -37.20 7.03 -2.18
CA GLY A 54 -38.04 5.90 -1.76
C GLY A 54 -37.74 4.62 -2.54
N ILE A 55 -36.45 4.29 -2.71
CA ILE A 55 -36.00 3.14 -3.50
C ILE A 55 -36.75 1.90 -3.04
N ASP A 56 -37.32 1.19 -4.01
CA ASP A 56 -37.99 -0.08 -3.82
C ASP A 56 -36.95 -1.09 -3.27
N ARG A 57 -36.97 -1.28 -1.94
CA ARG A 57 -36.00 -2.10 -1.18
C ARG A 57 -36.19 -3.59 -1.46
N ASP A 58 -37.25 -3.93 -2.18
CA ASP A 58 -37.74 -5.28 -2.38
C ASP A 58 -37.00 -6.01 -3.52
N ALA A 59 -36.20 -5.27 -4.31
CA ALA A 59 -35.36 -5.81 -5.38
C ALA A 59 -33.85 -5.60 -5.09
N PRO A 60 -33.10 -6.58 -4.56
CA PRO A 60 -31.68 -6.42 -4.21
C PRO A 60 -30.77 -5.99 -5.37
N GLY A 61 -31.17 -6.26 -6.63
CA GLY A 61 -30.46 -5.80 -7.82
C GLY A 61 -30.58 -4.29 -8.10
N SER A 62 -31.66 -3.64 -7.65
CA SER A 62 -31.86 -2.20 -7.86
C SER A 62 -30.87 -1.38 -7.02
N ILE A 63 -30.67 -1.75 -5.76
CA ILE A 63 -29.76 -1.08 -4.82
C ILE A 63 -28.32 -1.11 -5.34
N THR A 64 -27.87 -2.27 -5.84
CA THR A 64 -26.50 -2.45 -6.35
C THR A 64 -26.30 -1.65 -7.63
N ALA A 65 -27.28 -1.65 -8.53
CA ALA A 65 -27.22 -0.85 -9.75
C ALA A 65 -27.15 0.65 -9.44
N THR A 66 -27.96 1.14 -8.50
CA THR A 66 -27.99 2.55 -8.13
C THR A 66 -26.69 2.99 -7.46
N LEU A 67 -26.18 2.22 -6.49
CA LEU A 67 -24.87 2.49 -5.87
C LEU A 67 -23.76 2.48 -6.92
N SER A 68 -23.75 1.51 -7.83
CA SER A 68 -22.74 1.46 -8.89
C SER A 68 -22.81 2.69 -9.81
N GLY A 69 -24.02 3.19 -10.09
CA GLY A 69 -24.23 4.40 -10.89
C GLY A 69 -23.67 5.65 -10.24
N ILE A 70 -23.84 5.78 -8.93
CA ILE A 70 -23.32 6.89 -8.12
C ILE A 70 -21.79 6.94 -8.14
N PHE A 71 -21.13 5.80 -7.93
CA PHE A 71 -19.66 5.76 -7.85
C PHE A 71 -18.97 5.65 -9.22
N LYS A 72 -19.69 5.33 -10.31
CA LYS A 72 -19.14 5.17 -11.65
C LYS A 72 -18.29 6.37 -12.13
N PRO A 73 -18.67 7.64 -11.90
CA PRO A 73 -17.85 8.79 -12.28
C PRO A 73 -16.48 8.84 -11.57
N LEU A 74 -16.32 8.19 -10.42
CA LEU A 74 -15.05 8.13 -9.69
C LEU A 74 -14.07 7.09 -10.25
N VAL A 75 -14.54 6.14 -11.07
CA VAL A 75 -13.72 5.03 -11.58
C VAL A 75 -12.49 5.50 -12.36
N PRO A 76 -12.56 6.48 -13.29
CA PRO A 76 -11.36 6.97 -13.98
C PRO A 76 -10.30 7.55 -13.04
N PHE A 77 -10.72 8.29 -12.02
CA PHE A 77 -9.83 8.88 -11.02
C PHE A 77 -9.23 7.81 -10.09
N LEU A 78 -10.00 6.79 -9.75
CA LEU A 78 -9.51 5.62 -9.02
C LEU A 78 -8.42 4.89 -9.81
N VAL A 79 -8.66 4.61 -11.09
CA VAL A 79 -7.67 3.97 -11.97
C VAL A 79 -6.42 4.83 -12.09
N LEU A 80 -6.56 6.14 -12.31
CA LEU A 80 -5.44 7.07 -12.37
C LEU A 80 -4.64 7.10 -11.06
N SER A 81 -5.34 7.10 -9.91
CA SER A 81 -4.72 7.08 -8.58
C SER A 81 -3.95 5.79 -8.33
N ILE A 82 -4.48 4.64 -8.74
CA ILE A 82 -3.83 3.34 -8.62
C ILE A 82 -2.58 3.29 -9.50
N VAL A 83 -2.70 3.63 -10.79
CA VAL A 83 -1.58 3.58 -11.74
C VAL A 83 -0.49 4.59 -11.36
N GLY A 84 -0.87 5.80 -10.97
CA GLY A 84 0.06 6.84 -10.54
C GLY A 84 0.79 6.46 -9.25
N SER A 85 0.07 5.95 -8.24
CA SER A 85 0.69 5.49 -6.98
C SER A 85 1.63 4.30 -7.22
N TRP A 86 1.27 3.40 -8.12
CA TRP A 86 2.10 2.26 -8.51
C TRP A 86 3.41 2.70 -9.19
N ALA A 87 3.33 3.65 -10.13
CA ALA A 87 4.52 4.20 -10.79
C ALA A 87 5.43 4.93 -9.79
N LEU A 88 4.86 5.77 -8.92
CA LEU A 88 5.62 6.46 -7.86
C LEU A 88 6.27 5.47 -6.90
N TRP A 89 5.53 4.46 -6.45
CA TRP A 89 6.07 3.40 -5.59
C TRP A 89 7.28 2.71 -6.24
N ALA A 90 7.18 2.37 -7.53
CA ALA A 90 8.28 1.74 -8.26
C ALA A 90 9.50 2.65 -8.42
N MET A 91 9.32 3.97 -8.61
CA MET A 91 10.42 4.94 -8.64
C MET A 91 11.16 5.01 -7.30
N PHE A 92 10.42 5.08 -6.20
CA PHE A 92 11.01 5.11 -4.86
C PHE A 92 11.66 3.78 -4.49
N GLU A 93 11.05 2.66 -4.84
CA GLU A 93 11.63 1.34 -4.62
C GLU A 93 12.93 1.18 -5.43
N ALA A 94 12.94 1.57 -6.71
CA ALA A 94 14.16 1.55 -7.51
C ALA A 94 15.27 2.45 -6.94
N ALA A 95 14.94 3.64 -6.44
CA ALA A 95 15.90 4.53 -5.79
C ALA A 95 16.47 3.92 -4.49
N SER A 96 15.62 3.29 -3.68
CA SER A 96 16.03 2.56 -2.47
C SER A 96 16.96 1.39 -2.80
N GLN A 97 16.60 0.58 -3.79
CA GLN A 97 17.39 -0.58 -4.19
C GLN A 97 18.70 -0.20 -4.88
N ARG A 98 18.76 0.88 -5.67
CA ARG A 98 20.03 1.41 -6.21
C ARG A 98 20.99 1.82 -5.11
N ARG A 99 20.48 2.40 -4.03
CA ARG A 99 21.31 2.71 -2.87
C ARG A 99 21.87 1.43 -2.25
N TYR A 100 21.03 0.44 -2.00
CA TYR A 100 21.51 -0.79 -1.37
C TYR A 100 22.40 -1.66 -2.26
N ILE A 101 22.30 -1.58 -3.59
CA ILE A 101 23.06 -2.46 -4.48
C ILE A 101 24.27 -1.76 -5.08
N ARG A 102 24.12 -0.53 -5.57
CA ARG A 102 25.17 0.20 -6.31
C ARG A 102 25.81 1.33 -5.51
N ASP A 103 25.41 1.51 -4.24
CA ASP A 103 25.88 2.59 -3.36
C ASP A 103 25.68 4.01 -3.94
N GLU A 104 24.72 4.17 -4.86
CA GLU A 104 24.39 5.45 -5.50
C GLU A 104 23.76 6.45 -4.52
N GLY A 105 23.83 7.74 -4.86
CA GLY A 105 23.14 8.81 -4.15
C GLY A 105 21.64 8.87 -4.47
N PHE A 106 20.88 9.64 -3.67
CA PHE A 106 19.43 9.78 -3.89
C PHE A 106 19.16 10.54 -5.19
N THR A 107 18.51 9.86 -6.15
CA THR A 107 18.06 10.46 -7.40
C THR A 107 16.72 9.86 -7.82
N LEU A 108 15.75 10.73 -8.13
CA LEU A 108 14.48 10.36 -8.73
C LEU A 108 14.59 10.53 -10.24
N ARG A 109 14.46 9.44 -10.98
CA ARG A 109 14.49 9.39 -12.44
C ARG A 109 13.44 8.40 -12.90
N PHE A 110 12.97 8.55 -14.13
CA PHE A 110 12.14 7.55 -14.79
C PHE A 110 12.94 6.98 -15.95
N GLY A 111 13.44 5.76 -15.79
CA GLY A 111 14.30 5.10 -16.76
C GLY A 111 14.06 3.59 -16.83
N GLY A 112 15.03 2.87 -17.41
CA GLY A 112 14.92 1.43 -17.61
C GLY A 112 14.84 0.63 -16.31
N ASP A 113 15.48 1.09 -15.24
CA ASP A 113 15.44 0.42 -13.95
C ASP A 113 14.07 0.57 -13.26
N GLU A 114 13.42 1.73 -13.38
CA GLU A 114 12.07 1.99 -12.88
C GLU A 114 11.01 1.18 -13.64
N LEU A 115 11.11 1.12 -14.98
CA LEU A 115 10.19 0.31 -15.79
C LEU A 115 10.29 -1.17 -15.44
N ARG A 116 11.51 -1.69 -15.22
CA ARG A 116 11.70 -3.07 -14.76
C ARG A 116 11.12 -3.26 -13.36
N MET A 117 11.28 -2.28 -12.47
CA MET A 117 10.70 -2.31 -11.13
C MET A 117 9.17 -2.34 -11.18
N MET A 118 8.55 -1.58 -12.08
CA MET A 118 7.11 -1.64 -12.33
C MET A 118 6.69 -3.05 -12.77
N VAL A 119 7.38 -3.66 -13.74
CA VAL A 119 7.02 -5.04 -14.18
C VAL A 119 7.16 -6.04 -13.02
N VAL A 120 8.21 -5.95 -12.21
CA VAL A 120 8.37 -6.82 -11.03
C VAL A 120 7.26 -6.57 -10.01
N ALA A 121 6.87 -5.32 -9.81
CA ALA A 121 5.75 -4.95 -8.96
C ALA A 121 4.42 -5.53 -9.49
N LEU A 122 4.21 -5.55 -10.80
CA LEU A 122 3.03 -6.17 -11.42
C LEU A 122 3.00 -7.69 -11.17
N LEU A 123 4.15 -8.37 -11.29
CA LEU A 123 4.25 -9.80 -10.98
C LEU A 123 3.95 -10.07 -9.49
N TRP A 124 4.42 -9.19 -8.60
CA TRP A 124 4.07 -9.23 -7.18
C TRP A 124 2.57 -9.00 -6.93
N SER A 125 1.97 -8.01 -7.59
CA SER A 125 0.53 -7.74 -7.51
C SER A 125 -0.29 -8.93 -8.01
N LEU A 126 0.14 -9.59 -9.09
CA LEU A 126 -0.52 -10.80 -9.61
C LEU A 126 -0.41 -11.96 -8.63
N MET A 127 0.78 -12.18 -8.04
CA MET A 127 0.96 -13.19 -7.00
C MET A 127 0.07 -12.91 -5.79
N TYR A 128 0.05 -11.66 -5.31
CA TYR A 128 -0.83 -11.22 -4.23
C TYR A 128 -2.30 -11.45 -4.57
N LEU A 129 -2.72 -11.15 -5.81
CA LEU A 129 -4.08 -11.38 -6.30
C LEU A 129 -4.46 -12.87 -6.23
N VAL A 130 -3.56 -13.77 -6.64
CA VAL A 130 -3.78 -15.22 -6.54
C VAL A 130 -4.03 -15.64 -5.09
N PHE A 131 -3.22 -15.16 -4.15
CA PHE A 131 -3.36 -15.52 -2.72
C PHE A 131 -4.58 -14.86 -2.05
N ILE A 132 -4.95 -13.64 -2.41
CA ILE A 132 -6.10 -12.95 -1.83
C ILE A 132 -7.44 -13.37 -2.47
N SER A 133 -7.42 -13.91 -3.69
CA SER A 133 -8.64 -14.28 -4.44
C SER A 133 -9.59 -15.24 -3.69
N PRO A 134 -9.12 -16.29 -2.97
CA PRO A 134 -10.04 -17.17 -2.24
C PRO A 134 -10.67 -16.43 -1.05
N ILE A 135 -9.91 -15.54 -0.40
CA ILE A 135 -10.38 -14.72 0.72
C ILE A 135 -11.45 -13.75 0.24
N LEU A 136 -11.22 -13.07 -0.90
CA LEU A 136 -12.22 -12.21 -1.52
C LEU A 136 -13.48 -12.97 -1.93
N PHE A 137 -13.34 -14.18 -2.47
CA PHE A 137 -14.48 -14.98 -2.88
C PHE A 137 -15.36 -15.38 -1.68
N VAL A 138 -14.74 -15.83 -0.57
CA VAL A 138 -15.46 -16.16 0.67
C VAL A 138 -16.08 -14.90 1.29
N MET A 139 -15.35 -13.78 1.31
CA MET A 139 -15.86 -12.52 1.84
C MET A 139 -17.07 -12.01 1.06
N LEU A 140 -16.97 -11.95 -0.27
CA LEU A 140 -18.05 -11.48 -1.14
C LEU A 140 -19.25 -12.43 -1.10
N GLY A 141 -19.02 -13.75 -1.12
CA GLY A 141 -20.09 -14.74 -0.96
C GLY A 141 -20.77 -14.65 0.40
N GLY A 142 -20.02 -14.42 1.47
CA GLY A 142 -20.53 -14.22 2.81
C GLY A 142 -21.37 -12.94 2.94
N ILE A 143 -20.89 -11.81 2.41
CA ILE A 143 -21.63 -10.54 2.38
C ILE A 143 -22.92 -10.70 1.57
N ALA A 144 -22.87 -11.34 0.40
CA ALA A 144 -24.06 -11.58 -0.42
C ALA A 144 -25.08 -12.47 0.30
N SER A 145 -24.64 -13.50 1.03
CA SER A 145 -25.49 -14.35 1.86
C SER A 145 -26.13 -13.58 3.01
N LEU A 146 -25.38 -12.71 3.69
CA LEU A 146 -25.91 -11.88 4.77
C LEU A 146 -26.93 -10.85 4.27
N LEU A 147 -26.64 -10.24 3.12
CA LEU A 147 -27.55 -9.29 2.49
C LEU A 147 -28.85 -9.97 2.06
N SER A 148 -28.79 -11.16 1.47
CA SER A 148 -30.00 -11.90 1.08
C SER A 148 -30.83 -12.31 2.29
N ALA A 149 -30.20 -12.75 3.38
CA ALA A 149 -30.89 -13.10 4.63
C ALA A 149 -31.56 -11.87 5.27
N SER A 150 -30.92 -10.70 5.19
CA SER A 150 -31.47 -9.42 5.68
C SER A 150 -32.69 -8.97 4.87
N VAL A 151 -32.59 -9.00 3.54
CA VAL A 151 -33.71 -8.64 2.63
C VAL A 151 -34.90 -9.58 2.80
N SER A 152 -34.65 -10.87 3.04
CA SER A 152 -35.73 -11.85 3.24
C SER A 152 -36.35 -11.82 4.65
N ASN A 153 -36.02 -10.83 5.48
CA ASN A 153 -36.44 -10.73 6.88
C ASN A 153 -36.22 -12.04 7.66
N SER A 154 -35.07 -12.67 7.43
CA SER A 154 -34.74 -13.93 8.11
C SER A 154 -34.67 -13.74 9.63
N PRO A 155 -35.00 -14.76 10.41
CA PRO A 155 -34.81 -14.74 11.86
C PRO A 155 -33.38 -14.32 12.26
N GLU A 156 -33.25 -13.52 13.32
CA GLU A 156 -31.97 -12.95 13.78
C GLU A 156 -30.93 -14.04 14.11
N ASP A 157 -31.36 -15.21 14.57
CA ASP A 157 -30.49 -16.35 14.86
C ASP A 157 -29.84 -16.94 13.60
N VAL A 158 -30.55 -16.90 12.45
CA VAL A 158 -30.00 -17.33 11.15
C VAL A 158 -28.94 -16.35 10.67
N ILE A 159 -29.21 -15.05 10.78
CA ILE A 159 -28.27 -13.99 10.40
C ILE A 159 -27.00 -14.07 11.26
N ALA A 160 -27.15 -14.24 12.57
CA ALA A 160 -26.03 -14.41 13.49
C ALA A 160 -25.18 -15.64 13.13
N ARG A 161 -25.80 -16.81 12.90
CA ARG A 161 -25.08 -18.04 12.51
C ARG A 161 -24.31 -17.86 11.19
N GLN A 162 -24.92 -17.20 10.20
CA GLN A 162 -24.24 -16.92 8.93
C GLN A 162 -23.04 -15.99 9.14
N ALA A 163 -23.18 -14.93 9.94
CA ALA A 163 -22.10 -14.01 10.26
C ALA A 163 -20.93 -14.73 10.97
N PHE A 164 -21.24 -15.58 11.95
CA PHE A 164 -20.22 -16.41 12.61
C PHE A 164 -19.54 -17.38 11.64
N SER A 165 -20.29 -18.00 10.72
CA SER A 165 -19.72 -18.89 9.71
C SER A 165 -18.80 -18.14 8.73
N MET A 166 -19.16 -16.91 8.36
CA MET A 166 -18.35 -16.05 7.50
C MET A 166 -17.05 -15.66 8.19
N ILE A 167 -17.12 -15.19 9.44
CA ILE A 167 -15.93 -14.81 10.21
C ILE A 167 -15.03 -16.03 10.43
N GLY A 168 -15.62 -17.17 10.80
CA GLY A 168 -14.89 -18.42 11.03
C GLY A 168 -14.20 -18.94 9.76
N SER A 169 -14.89 -18.91 8.62
CA SER A 169 -14.29 -19.31 7.33
C SER A 169 -13.22 -18.34 6.86
N LEU A 170 -13.42 -17.03 7.01
CA LEU A 170 -12.44 -16.01 6.68
C LEU A 170 -11.17 -16.17 7.53
N PHE A 171 -11.32 -16.35 8.84
CA PHE A 171 -10.22 -16.55 9.76
C PHE A 171 -9.46 -17.85 9.49
N GLY A 172 -10.20 -18.96 9.31
CA GLY A 172 -9.61 -20.26 8.99
C GLY A 172 -8.83 -20.24 7.67
N LEU A 173 -9.40 -19.59 6.64
CA LEU A 173 -8.73 -19.44 5.35
C LEU A 173 -7.51 -18.52 5.44
N MET A 174 -7.59 -17.42 6.19
CA MET A 174 -6.45 -16.53 6.40
C MET A 174 -5.31 -17.24 7.12
N LEU A 175 -5.61 -18.06 8.14
CA LEU A 175 -4.61 -18.86 8.86
C LEU A 175 -3.93 -19.91 7.95
N LEU A 176 -4.65 -20.43 6.94
CA LEU A 176 -4.10 -21.36 5.96
C LEU A 176 -3.25 -20.65 4.88
N VAL A 177 -3.79 -19.57 4.30
CA VAL A 177 -3.16 -18.87 3.17
C VAL A 177 -1.97 -18.03 3.60
N PHE A 178 -2.03 -17.40 4.78
CA PHE A 178 -1.01 -16.48 5.24
C PHE A 178 0.39 -17.10 5.38
N PRO A 179 0.58 -18.27 6.03
CA PRO A 179 1.89 -18.92 6.11
C PRO A 179 2.45 -19.30 4.74
N VAL A 180 1.58 -19.75 3.82
CA VAL A 180 1.96 -20.08 2.44
C VAL A 180 2.43 -18.81 1.72
N TYR A 181 1.67 -17.73 1.83
CA TYR A 181 2.05 -16.44 1.27
C TYR A 181 3.39 -15.94 1.83
N VAL A 182 3.57 -15.96 3.16
CA VAL A 182 4.82 -15.55 3.81
C VAL A 182 6.00 -16.39 3.32
N PHE A 183 5.78 -17.69 3.11
CA PHE A 183 6.80 -18.57 2.55
C PHE A 183 7.23 -18.15 1.14
N PHE A 184 6.28 -17.89 0.22
CA PHE A 184 6.62 -17.41 -1.13
C PHE A 184 7.19 -15.99 -1.11
N ALA A 185 6.63 -15.10 -0.29
CA ALA A 185 7.02 -13.71 -0.22
C ALA A 185 8.48 -13.55 0.24
N THR A 186 8.87 -14.26 1.30
CA THR A 186 10.27 -14.24 1.78
C THR A 186 11.26 -14.84 0.79
N ARG A 187 10.83 -15.87 0.03
CA ARG A 187 11.66 -16.51 -0.98
C ARG A 187 11.92 -15.62 -2.19
N LEU A 188 10.91 -14.85 -2.59
CA LEU A 188 10.94 -13.99 -3.77
C LEU A 188 11.35 -12.55 -3.45
N ALA A 189 11.37 -12.14 -2.17
CA ALA A 189 11.76 -10.80 -1.75
C ALA A 189 13.06 -10.25 -2.39
N PRO A 190 14.14 -11.06 -2.60
CA PRO A 190 15.35 -10.58 -3.26
C PRO A 190 15.18 -10.13 -4.72
N CYS A 191 14.04 -10.43 -5.37
CA CYS A 191 13.85 -10.13 -6.79
C CYS A 191 13.95 -8.64 -7.13
N PHE A 192 13.52 -7.75 -6.22
CA PHE A 192 13.59 -6.30 -6.42
C PHE A 192 15.05 -5.84 -6.51
N ALA A 193 15.86 -6.27 -5.55
CA ALA A 193 17.28 -5.97 -5.51
C ALA A 193 18.04 -6.59 -6.69
N MET A 194 17.76 -7.86 -7.03
CA MET A 194 18.40 -8.53 -8.16
C MET A 194 18.04 -7.91 -9.52
N THR A 195 16.81 -7.41 -9.66
CA THR A 195 16.38 -6.73 -10.90
C THR A 195 17.21 -5.46 -11.15
N ILE A 196 17.54 -4.73 -10.09
CA ILE A 196 18.45 -3.58 -10.15
C ILE A 196 19.90 -4.03 -10.34
N LYS A 197 20.35 -5.10 -9.67
CA LYS A 197 21.71 -5.64 -9.84
C LYS A 197 21.97 -6.02 -11.30
N ASP A 198 21.12 -6.90 -11.83
CA ASP A 198 21.36 -7.55 -13.13
C ASP A 198 20.87 -6.71 -14.30
N ARG A 199 20.13 -5.61 -14.06
CA ARG A 199 19.52 -4.79 -15.11
C ARG A 199 18.65 -5.65 -16.05
N ARG A 200 17.91 -6.61 -15.50
CA ARG A 200 16.92 -7.46 -16.19
C ARG A 200 15.82 -7.83 -15.21
N ILE A 201 14.67 -8.28 -15.71
CA ILE A 201 13.57 -8.72 -14.84
C ILE A 201 13.90 -10.12 -14.32
N VAL A 202 14.10 -10.24 -13.00
CA VAL A 202 14.57 -11.49 -12.37
C VAL A 202 13.64 -11.92 -11.23
N PHE A 203 12.40 -12.27 -11.57
CA PHE A 203 11.39 -12.62 -10.56
C PHE A 203 11.63 -14.00 -9.94
N PHE A 204 11.66 -15.05 -10.76
CA PHE A 204 11.76 -16.42 -10.25
C PHE A 204 13.18 -16.85 -9.88
N ASP A 205 14.23 -16.25 -10.46
CA ASP A 205 15.60 -16.65 -10.07
C ASP A 205 15.95 -16.23 -8.63
N ALA A 206 15.17 -15.31 -8.02
CA ALA A 206 15.31 -14.91 -6.62
C ALA A 206 15.20 -16.10 -5.66
N TRP A 207 14.50 -17.15 -6.10
CA TRP A 207 14.36 -18.40 -5.37
C TRP A 207 15.70 -19.07 -5.05
N ASN A 208 16.67 -18.98 -5.97
CA ASN A 208 17.97 -19.61 -5.79
C ASN A 208 18.81 -18.86 -4.74
N VAL A 209 18.69 -17.54 -4.67
CA VAL A 209 19.42 -16.69 -3.71
C VAL A 209 18.88 -16.85 -2.30
N SER A 210 17.57 -17.05 -2.13
CA SER A 210 16.98 -17.30 -0.82
C SER A 210 17.15 -18.76 -0.34
N ARG A 211 17.62 -19.69 -1.22
CA ARG A 211 17.77 -21.12 -0.90
C ARG A 211 18.77 -21.32 0.24
N GLY A 212 18.35 -22.05 1.28
CA GLY A 212 19.15 -22.29 2.49
C GLY A 212 19.23 -21.11 3.49
N ARG A 213 18.70 -19.92 3.15
CA ARG A 213 18.75 -18.71 4.00
C ARG A 213 17.36 -18.18 4.40
N PHE A 214 16.34 -19.04 4.36
CA PHE A 214 14.96 -18.66 4.65
C PHE A 214 14.79 -18.03 6.04
N TRP A 215 15.24 -18.71 7.10
CA TRP A 215 15.05 -18.24 8.47
C TRP A 215 15.76 -16.92 8.77
N PRO A 216 17.02 -16.69 8.34
CA PRO A 216 17.65 -15.39 8.48
C PRO A 216 16.89 -14.27 7.75
N ILE A 217 16.42 -14.50 6.52
CA ILE A 217 15.67 -13.49 5.75
C ILE A 217 14.33 -13.19 6.42
N LEU A 218 13.57 -14.22 6.78
CA LEU A 218 12.29 -14.08 7.48
C LEU A 218 12.49 -13.38 8.84
N GLY A 219 13.51 -13.76 9.60
CA GLY A 219 13.81 -13.16 10.89
C GLY A 219 14.16 -11.68 10.78
N ALA A 220 14.96 -11.29 9.77
CA ALA A 220 15.27 -9.88 9.51
C ALA A 220 14.01 -9.08 9.15
N TYR A 221 13.14 -9.63 8.28
CA TYR A 221 11.85 -9.02 7.97
C TYR A 221 10.93 -8.92 9.19
N LEU A 222 10.88 -9.95 10.03
CA LEU A 222 10.05 -9.97 11.23
C LEU A 222 10.52 -8.92 12.23
N ILE A 223 11.83 -8.81 12.47
CA ILE A 223 12.39 -7.80 13.36
C ILE A 223 12.06 -6.40 12.85
N LEU A 224 12.26 -6.12 11.56
CA LEU A 224 11.95 -4.81 10.98
C LEU A 224 10.46 -4.50 10.95
N ALA A 225 9.62 -5.49 10.60
CA ALA A 225 8.17 -5.33 10.55
C ALA A 225 7.59 -5.10 11.94
N VAL A 226 8.05 -5.84 12.96
CA VAL A 226 7.59 -5.66 14.34
C VAL A 226 8.12 -4.37 14.92
N SER A 227 9.43 -4.12 14.89
CA SER A 227 10.02 -2.92 15.50
C SER A 227 9.62 -1.64 14.76
N GLY A 228 9.81 -1.61 13.44
CA GLY A 228 9.42 -0.49 12.60
C GLY A 228 7.90 -0.29 12.59
N GLY A 229 7.13 -1.38 12.54
CA GLY A 229 5.67 -1.32 12.62
C GLY A 229 5.18 -0.72 13.93
N ILE A 230 5.70 -1.18 15.08
CA ILE A 230 5.32 -0.62 16.39
C ILE A 230 5.65 0.88 16.47
N ILE A 231 6.86 1.28 16.06
CA ILE A 231 7.28 2.69 16.10
C ILE A 231 6.35 3.54 15.23
N VAL A 232 6.13 3.13 13.97
CA VAL A 232 5.25 3.87 13.05
C VAL A 232 3.81 3.89 13.56
N SER A 233 3.29 2.77 14.09
CA SER A 233 1.93 2.69 14.62
C SER A 233 1.73 3.57 15.85
N VAL A 234 2.68 3.64 16.78
CA VAL A 234 2.58 4.52 17.95
C VAL A 234 2.59 5.98 17.52
N ILE A 235 3.49 6.37 16.62
CA ILE A 235 3.54 7.74 16.11
C ILE A 235 2.24 8.06 15.34
N ASP A 236 1.77 7.17 14.47
CA ASP A 236 0.54 7.36 13.71
C ASP A 236 -0.69 7.49 14.62
N GLN A 237 -0.79 6.71 15.70
CA GLN A 237 -1.86 6.86 16.70
C GLN A 237 -1.82 8.24 17.37
N VAL A 238 -0.64 8.74 17.74
CA VAL A 238 -0.50 10.10 18.31
C VAL A 238 -0.91 11.17 17.30
N LEU A 239 -0.48 11.02 16.05
CA LEU A 239 -0.84 11.93 14.97
C LEU A 239 -2.35 11.91 14.66
N GLN A 240 -2.98 10.73 14.68
CA GLN A 240 -4.42 10.57 14.51
C GLN A 240 -5.20 11.18 15.67
N MET A 241 -4.76 11.01 16.92
CA MET A 241 -5.39 11.67 18.07
C MET A 241 -5.34 13.18 17.93
N ALA A 242 -4.20 13.74 17.52
CA ALA A 242 -4.07 15.18 17.26
C ALA A 242 -4.95 15.65 16.09
N LEU A 243 -5.06 14.86 15.03
CA LEU A 243 -5.96 15.15 13.91
C LEU A 243 -7.42 15.15 14.35
N MET A 244 -7.84 14.15 15.13
CA MET A 244 -9.20 14.05 15.66
C MET A 244 -9.54 15.23 16.57
N THR A 245 -8.69 15.58 17.53
CA THR A 245 -8.97 16.70 18.44
C THR A 245 -9.08 18.05 17.72
N THR A 246 -8.33 18.22 16.63
CA THR A 246 -8.35 19.47 15.84
C THR A 246 -9.46 19.51 14.79
N SER A 247 -9.87 18.37 14.25
CA SER A 247 -10.80 18.29 13.11
C SER A 247 -12.24 17.95 13.51
N MET A 248 -12.45 17.28 14.65
CA MET A 248 -13.77 16.88 15.11
C MET A 248 -14.75 18.07 15.27
N PRO A 249 -14.35 19.22 15.86
CA PRO A 249 -15.26 20.36 16.01
C PRO A 249 -15.77 20.90 14.67
N SER A 250 -14.96 20.79 13.60
CA SER A 250 -15.38 21.20 12.26
C SER A 250 -16.37 20.21 11.62
N LEU A 251 -16.31 18.93 12.00
CA LEU A 251 -17.23 17.91 11.49
C LEU A 251 -18.58 17.91 12.24
N GLU A 252 -18.60 18.34 13.50
CA GLU A 252 -19.84 18.45 14.29
C GLU A 252 -20.81 19.51 13.75
N THR A 253 -20.32 20.49 12.99
CA THR A 253 -21.15 21.54 12.38
C THR A 253 -21.79 21.14 11.04
N VAL A 254 -21.56 19.91 10.57
CA VAL A 254 -22.05 19.45 9.27
C VAL A 254 -23.47 18.91 9.42
N GLU A 255 -24.45 19.68 8.95
CA GLU A 255 -25.86 19.25 8.88
C GLU A 255 -26.32 18.98 7.44
N SER A 256 -25.63 19.53 6.45
CA SER A 256 -25.94 19.39 5.02
C SER A 256 -24.72 19.06 4.16
N ALA A 257 -24.97 18.70 2.90
CA ALA A 257 -23.92 18.50 1.89
C ALA A 257 -23.09 19.77 1.65
N ASP A 258 -23.72 20.93 1.68
CA ASP A 258 -23.06 22.22 1.48
C ASP A 258 -22.14 22.55 2.66
N ASP A 259 -22.57 22.26 3.89
CA ASP A 259 -21.73 22.43 5.09
C ASP A 259 -20.53 21.48 5.06
N LEU A 260 -20.73 20.24 4.61
CA LEU A 260 -19.65 19.27 4.46
C LEU A 260 -18.59 19.77 3.48
N THR A 261 -19.00 20.28 2.31
CA THR A 261 -18.04 20.81 1.33
C THR A 261 -17.33 22.06 1.84
N ALA A 262 -18.01 22.94 2.58
CA ALA A 262 -17.42 24.10 3.22
C ALA A 262 -16.38 23.70 4.29
N VAL A 263 -16.67 22.68 5.10
CA VAL A 263 -15.75 22.14 6.10
C VAL A 263 -14.53 21.49 5.46
N LEU A 264 -14.72 20.65 4.45
CA LEU A 264 -13.63 19.95 3.76
C LEU A 264 -12.68 20.90 3.01
N THR A 265 -13.15 22.09 2.65
CA THR A 265 -12.34 23.15 2.02
C THR A 265 -11.83 24.17 3.03
N SER A 266 -12.28 24.12 4.28
CA SER A 266 -11.90 25.05 5.33
C SER A 266 -10.42 24.91 5.69
N THR A 267 -9.76 26.04 5.92
CA THR A 267 -8.37 26.09 6.36
C THR A 267 -8.15 25.36 7.68
N ALA A 268 -9.14 25.40 8.58
CA ALA A 268 -9.13 24.74 9.88
C ALA A 268 -9.06 23.21 9.77
N PHE A 269 -9.65 22.63 8.72
CA PHE A 269 -9.63 21.19 8.47
C PHE A 269 -8.45 20.77 7.58
N VAL A 270 -8.18 21.54 6.51
CA VAL A 270 -7.17 21.20 5.50
C VAL A 270 -5.74 21.27 6.06
N ILE A 271 -5.42 22.24 6.92
CA ILE A 271 -4.07 22.38 7.47
C ILE A 271 -3.68 21.19 8.36
N PRO A 272 -4.46 20.82 9.40
CA PRO A 272 -4.14 19.65 10.22
C PRO A 272 -4.07 18.36 9.41
N LEU A 273 -5.01 18.17 8.47
CA LEU A 273 -5.01 17.00 7.59
C LEU A 273 -3.75 16.94 6.72
N SER A 274 -3.30 18.07 6.18
CA SER A 274 -2.08 18.14 5.36
C SER A 274 -0.83 17.84 6.17
N ILE A 275 -0.74 18.36 7.40
CA ILE A 275 0.37 18.06 8.32
C ILE A 275 0.38 16.57 8.67
N TYR A 276 -0.77 16.02 9.04
CA TYR A 276 -0.94 14.59 9.30
C TYR A 276 -0.48 13.74 8.12
N ALA A 277 -1.00 14.04 6.91
CA ALA A 277 -0.67 13.30 5.70
C ALA A 277 0.83 13.34 5.38
N LEU A 278 1.46 14.51 5.49
CA LEU A 278 2.89 14.68 5.22
C LEU A 278 3.75 13.88 6.20
N LEU A 279 3.45 13.95 7.50
CA LEU A 279 4.19 13.20 8.52
C LEU A 279 3.98 11.68 8.37
N ARG A 280 2.75 11.24 8.11
CA ARG A 280 2.42 9.83 7.87
C ARG A 280 3.13 9.28 6.64
N LEU A 281 3.18 10.05 5.55
CA LEU A 281 3.91 9.66 4.35
C LEU A 281 5.43 9.65 4.57
N PHE A 282 5.95 10.59 5.36
CA PHE A 282 7.37 10.60 5.74
C PHE A 282 7.76 9.32 6.51
N LEU A 283 6.97 8.92 7.50
CA LEU A 283 7.17 7.67 8.23
C LEU A 283 7.05 6.44 7.32
N SER A 284 6.10 6.46 6.38
CA SER A 284 5.94 5.40 5.39
C SER A 284 7.17 5.27 4.48
N GLY A 285 7.76 6.40 4.06
CA GLY A 285 9.00 6.42 3.29
C GLY A 285 10.19 5.83 4.06
N LEU A 286 10.34 6.16 5.35
CA LEU A 286 11.36 5.57 6.20
C LEU A 286 11.19 4.06 6.28
N LEU A 287 9.97 3.61 6.58
CA LEU A 287 9.66 2.20 6.70
C LEU A 287 9.91 1.45 5.38
N GLN A 288 9.51 2.02 4.24
CA GLN A 288 9.77 1.44 2.93
C GLN A 288 11.27 1.27 2.67
N HIS A 289 12.08 2.30 2.95
CA HIS A 289 13.53 2.19 2.74
C HIS A 289 14.13 1.06 3.58
N PHE A 290 13.88 1.03 4.90
CA PHE A 290 14.48 0.04 5.78
C PHE A 290 13.98 -1.40 5.51
N THR A 291 12.70 -1.56 5.18
CA THR A 291 12.13 -2.89 4.84
C THR A 291 12.68 -3.44 3.53
N GLY A 292 13.18 -2.60 2.62
CA GLY A 292 13.90 -3.05 1.42
C GLY A 292 15.28 -3.65 1.70
N GLY A 293 15.85 -3.40 2.88
CA GLY A 293 17.21 -3.79 3.25
C GLY A 293 17.52 -5.29 3.24
N PRO A 294 16.73 -6.16 3.93
CA PRO A 294 17.04 -7.60 4.01
C PRO A 294 17.13 -8.29 2.64
N ALA A 295 16.21 -7.97 1.72
CA ALA A 295 16.24 -8.47 0.35
C ALA A 295 17.51 -8.03 -0.39
N ALA A 296 17.91 -6.77 -0.23
CA ALA A 296 19.09 -6.23 -0.88
C ALA A 296 20.39 -6.85 -0.35
N PHE A 297 20.50 -7.06 0.97
CA PHE A 297 21.62 -7.77 1.56
C PHE A 297 21.73 -9.22 1.07
N ALA A 298 20.59 -9.91 0.92
CA ALA A 298 20.57 -11.25 0.34
C ALA A 298 21.07 -11.25 -1.12
N ALA A 299 20.66 -10.27 -1.92
CA ALA A 299 21.07 -10.12 -3.32
C ALA A 299 22.55 -9.73 -3.50
N ARG A 300 23.15 -8.98 -2.56
CA ARG A 300 24.60 -8.68 -2.57
C ARG A 300 25.44 -9.95 -2.44
N HIS A 301 24.99 -10.91 -1.63
CA HIS A 301 25.68 -12.17 -1.36
C HIS A 301 25.17 -13.32 -2.26
N ASP A 302 24.83 -13.00 -3.50
CA ASP A 302 24.39 -13.96 -4.51
C ASP A 302 25.55 -14.89 -4.90
N PRO A 303 25.39 -16.22 -4.78
CA PRO A 303 26.43 -17.20 -5.14
C PRO A 303 26.83 -17.21 -6.62
N ARG A 304 26.09 -16.56 -7.52
CA ARG A 304 26.40 -16.47 -8.96
C ARG A 304 27.34 -15.30 -9.33
N GLY A 305 27.74 -14.50 -8.34
CA GLY A 305 28.56 -13.30 -8.52
C GLY A 305 27.99 -12.15 -7.69
N GLY A 306 28.62 -11.88 -6.55
CA GLY A 306 28.25 -10.80 -5.67
C GLY A 306 28.58 -9.44 -6.27
N VAL A 307 27.84 -8.41 -5.88
CA VAL A 307 28.16 -7.03 -6.29
C VAL A 307 29.55 -6.65 -5.80
N ASP A 308 29.89 -7.10 -4.59
CA ASP A 308 31.19 -6.85 -3.97
C ASP A 308 32.31 -7.61 -4.68
N ASP A 309 32.03 -8.80 -5.24
CA ASP A 309 32.99 -9.57 -6.03
C ASP A 309 33.26 -8.89 -7.38
N ALA A 310 32.21 -8.43 -8.06
CA ALA A 310 32.34 -7.68 -9.31
C ALA A 310 33.07 -6.35 -9.12
N ALA A 311 32.79 -5.63 -8.02
CA ALA A 311 33.48 -4.40 -7.67
C ALA A 311 34.97 -4.62 -7.36
N GLN A 312 35.33 -5.75 -6.73
CA GLN A 312 36.74 -6.10 -6.51
C GLN A 312 37.47 -6.42 -7.81
N MET A 313 36.83 -7.13 -8.75
CA MET A 313 37.45 -7.42 -10.05
C MET A 313 37.69 -6.16 -10.89
N ALA A 314 36.77 -5.19 -10.85
CA ALA A 314 36.91 -3.92 -11.57
C ALA A 314 38.06 -3.01 -11.07
N VAL A 315 38.68 -3.32 -9.92
CA VAL A 315 39.90 -2.61 -9.46
C VAL A 315 41.15 -3.10 -10.21
N PHE A 316 41.08 -4.28 -10.83
CA PHE A 316 42.20 -4.90 -11.54
C PHE A 316 42.14 -4.70 -13.06
N ASP A 317 41.09 -4.08 -13.58
CA ASP A 317 40.92 -3.66 -14.98
C ASP A 317 41.29 -2.18 -15.16
#